data_AF-A0A2U3JVA2-F1
#
_entry.id   AF-A0A2U3JVA2-F1
#
_cell.length_a   1.000
_cell.length_b   1.000
_cell.length_c   1.000
_cell.angle_alpha   90.00
_cell.angle_beta   90.00
_cell.angle_gamma   90.00
#
_symmetry.space_group_name_H-M   'P 1'
#
loop_
_entity.id
_entity.type
_entity.pdbx_description
1 polymer ?
#
loop_
_entity_poly.entity_id
_entity_poly.type
_entity_poly.pdbx_seq_one_letter_code
_entity_poly.pdbx_strand_id
1 'polypeptide(L)'
;MRKRSSNARYLAACAAMALLALLPVVTATVLYTRPIAAPIQTHAAVSEAPSIPAPSVGAGVPQPAWLELLQSWALPAWSLGVLLFSVRLVWGCRQVSLLRRRGEPAAPPVRAAVLARGKRLGIARPIHVLITAVADSPSVVGPSVVGWLRPVILLPSATLLGLTTPQLEAVLAHELAHIRRYDYLVNVIQILIETLLFYHPAVWWTSARMRHERELCCDDLAVRSCGDALCYARALTRLERLRILTPSLAMSSTGGSMLYRVQRLMGAGKHEYAPSKLPGILALSLALACFALHLEWARGQDPDPGGAAVLHRSPVAYPRAALEKGIQGTVVVEATLDAAGDVEDVRVVSGPAELRKPALQSVLQWRFAPAAAGTARQVSIAFDLAAAQSQQREENGLKDNLRTLRAAIGNYTRDKHKAPQSLQDLVAAGYLTEIPYDPMTRSNQTWRVIMEDASHSVSRSEPGIFDVKSGSDKTALDGTPYSEW
;
A
#
# COMPACT_ATOMS: atom_id res chain seq x y z
N MET A 1 -15.22 -19.12 1.14
CA MET A 1 -15.61 -19.51 -0.25
C MET A 1 -15.35 -20.97 -0.62
N ARG A 2 -14.58 -21.74 0.17
CA ARG A 2 -14.11 -23.10 -0.18
C ARG A 2 -15.20 -24.17 -0.37
N LYS A 3 -16.37 -24.01 0.27
CA LYS A 3 -17.52 -24.93 0.16
C LYS A 3 -18.57 -24.52 -0.89
N ARG A 4 -18.37 -23.42 -1.62
CA ARG A 4 -19.34 -22.94 -2.62
C ARG A 4 -19.08 -23.57 -4.00
N SER A 5 -20.11 -23.60 -4.83
CA SER A 5 -20.03 -24.14 -6.20
C SER A 5 -18.95 -23.44 -7.04
N SER A 6 -18.44 -24.16 -8.04
CA SER A 6 -17.51 -23.64 -9.06
C SER A 6 -18.02 -22.31 -9.66
N ASN A 7 -19.31 -22.24 -9.99
CA ASN A 7 -19.92 -21.05 -10.55
C ASN A 7 -19.90 -19.84 -9.59
N ALA A 8 -20.13 -20.05 -8.28
CA ALA A 8 -20.05 -18.97 -7.31
C ALA A 8 -18.62 -18.43 -7.15
N ARG A 9 -17.62 -19.31 -7.22
CA ARG A 9 -16.19 -18.91 -7.18
C ARG A 9 -15.80 -18.18 -8.46
N TYR A 10 -16.30 -18.62 -9.61
CA TYR A 10 -16.11 -17.95 -10.89
C TYR A 10 -16.70 -16.53 -10.87
N LEU A 11 -17.95 -16.36 -10.44
CA LEU A 11 -18.60 -15.04 -10.32
C LEU A 11 -17.86 -14.11 -9.36
N ALA A 12 -17.37 -14.63 -8.23
CA ALA A 12 -16.56 -13.85 -7.30
C ALA A 12 -15.25 -13.38 -7.94
N ALA A 13 -14.59 -14.23 -8.74
CA ALA A 13 -13.38 -13.85 -9.47
C ALA A 13 -13.67 -12.81 -10.57
N CYS A 14 -14.80 -12.93 -11.28
CA CYS A 14 -15.26 -11.91 -12.22
C CYS A 14 -15.51 -10.56 -11.54
N ALA A 15 -16.18 -10.56 -10.38
CA ALA A 15 -16.44 -9.35 -9.60
C ALA A 15 -15.13 -8.71 -9.09
N ALA A 16 -14.18 -9.51 -8.61
CA ALA A 16 -12.86 -9.03 -8.21
C ALA A 16 -12.09 -8.41 -9.39
N MET A 17 -12.14 -9.02 -10.56
CA MET A 17 -11.52 -8.47 -11.78
C MET A 17 -12.16 -7.15 -12.20
N ALA A 18 -13.49 -7.04 -12.14
CA ALA A 18 -14.20 -5.80 -12.43
C ALA A 18 -13.82 -4.69 -11.44
N LEU A 19 -13.72 -5.01 -10.14
CA LEU A 19 -13.28 -4.07 -9.12
C LEU A 19 -11.85 -3.56 -9.38
N LEU A 20 -10.91 -4.46 -9.71
CA LEU A 20 -9.54 -4.09 -10.06
C LEU A 20 -9.47 -3.17 -11.28
N ALA A 21 -10.36 -3.34 -12.27
CA ALA A 21 -10.43 -2.47 -13.43
C ALA A 21 -11.08 -1.10 -13.11
N LEU A 22 -12.03 -1.05 -12.19
CA LEU A 22 -12.74 0.18 -11.81
C LEU A 22 -11.94 1.07 -10.85
N LEU A 23 -11.13 0.47 -9.97
CA LEU A 23 -10.37 1.19 -8.94
C LEU A 23 -9.53 2.37 -9.50
N PRO A 24 -8.70 2.20 -10.56
CA PRO A 24 -7.94 3.30 -11.13
C PRO A 24 -8.82 4.45 -11.66
N VAL A 25 -9.97 4.11 -12.25
CA VAL A 25 -10.93 5.11 -12.78
C VAL A 25 -11.58 5.89 -11.64
N VAL A 26 -11.98 5.20 -10.57
CA VAL A 26 -12.54 5.84 -9.36
C VAL A 26 -11.49 6.73 -8.71
N THR A 27 -10.25 6.27 -8.57
CA THR A 27 -9.17 7.09 -8.01
C THR A 27 -8.89 8.33 -8.87
N ALA A 28 -8.79 8.17 -10.19
CA ALA A 28 -8.58 9.29 -11.10
C ALA A 28 -9.73 10.31 -11.01
N THR A 29 -10.98 9.85 -11.06
CA THR A 29 -12.13 10.74 -10.93
C THR A 29 -12.12 11.47 -9.59
N VAL A 30 -11.89 10.80 -8.46
CA VAL A 30 -11.80 11.45 -7.14
C VAL A 30 -10.67 12.49 -7.08
N LEU A 31 -9.51 12.21 -7.69
CA LEU A 31 -8.37 13.14 -7.66
C LEU A 31 -8.58 14.36 -8.58
N TYR A 32 -9.16 14.17 -9.76
CA TYR A 32 -9.32 15.23 -10.77
C TYR A 32 -10.66 15.99 -10.68
N THR A 33 -11.66 15.48 -9.96
CA THR A 33 -12.95 16.18 -9.76
C THR A 33 -13.05 16.90 -8.43
N ARG A 34 -12.10 16.70 -7.50
CA ARG A 34 -12.00 17.55 -6.30
C ARG A 34 -11.61 18.96 -6.76
N PRO A 35 -12.46 19.98 -6.55
CA PRO A 35 -12.07 21.34 -6.86
C PRO A 35 -10.83 21.66 -6.03
N ILE A 36 -9.74 21.99 -6.70
CA ILE A 36 -8.66 22.77 -6.07
C ILE A 36 -9.39 23.97 -5.48
N ALA A 37 -9.34 24.14 -4.15
CA ALA A 37 -9.89 25.32 -3.51
C ALA A 37 -9.30 26.51 -4.27
N ALA A 38 -10.14 27.19 -5.07
CA ALA A 38 -9.68 28.26 -5.92
C ALA A 38 -8.95 29.25 -5.00
N PRO A 39 -7.70 29.65 -5.33
CA PRO A 39 -7.10 30.74 -4.59
C PRO A 39 -8.10 31.89 -4.69
N ILE A 40 -8.52 32.40 -3.52
CA ILE A 40 -9.43 33.53 -3.45
C ILE A 40 -8.76 34.64 -4.26
N GLN A 41 -9.23 34.89 -5.48
CA GLN A 41 -8.86 36.05 -6.26
C GLN A 41 -9.50 37.23 -5.54
N THR A 42 -8.78 37.77 -4.56
CA THR A 42 -9.04 39.11 -4.08
C THR A 42 -8.74 40.01 -5.27
N HIS A 43 -9.79 40.51 -5.92
CA HIS A 43 -9.67 41.62 -6.85
C HIS A 43 -9.07 42.79 -6.07
N ALA A 44 -7.74 42.94 -6.13
CA ALA A 44 -7.06 44.09 -5.59
C ALA A 44 -7.41 45.28 -6.49
N ALA A 45 -8.14 46.24 -5.92
CA ALA A 45 -8.27 47.56 -6.51
C ALA A 45 -6.85 48.12 -6.72
N VAL A 46 -6.59 48.53 -7.96
CA VAL A 46 -5.32 49.11 -8.41
C VAL A 46 -5.02 50.35 -7.57
N SER A 47 -3.99 50.27 -6.74
CA SER A 47 -3.26 51.42 -6.22
C SER A 47 -1.80 51.23 -6.62
N GLU A 48 -1.32 52.08 -7.52
CA GLU A 48 0.09 52.13 -7.95
C GLU A 48 1.00 52.37 -6.75
N ALA A 49 1.69 51.32 -6.33
CA ALA A 49 2.87 51.36 -5.48
C ALA A 49 3.92 50.44 -6.13
N PRO A 50 5.24 50.72 -6.00
CA PRO A 50 6.27 49.98 -6.70
C PRO A 50 6.20 48.50 -6.30
N SER A 51 5.87 47.66 -7.28
CA SER A 51 5.63 46.24 -7.09
C SER A 51 6.95 45.51 -6.76
N ILE A 52 7.15 45.21 -5.49
CA ILE A 52 8.06 44.14 -5.04
C ILE A 52 7.54 42.84 -5.69
N PRO A 53 8.38 42.04 -6.38
CA PRO A 53 7.93 40.77 -6.92
C PRO A 53 7.38 39.92 -5.78
N ALA A 54 6.09 39.61 -5.83
CA ALA A 54 5.46 38.72 -4.85
C ALA A 54 6.22 37.38 -4.88
N PRO A 55 6.59 36.81 -3.71
CA PRO A 55 7.21 35.49 -3.68
C PRO A 55 6.21 34.52 -4.30
N SER A 56 6.68 33.72 -5.26
CA SER A 56 5.90 32.65 -5.86
C SER A 56 5.53 31.65 -4.76
N VAL A 57 4.33 31.80 -4.18
CA VAL A 57 3.70 30.81 -3.30
C VAL A 57 3.31 29.62 -4.17
N GLY A 58 4.30 28.79 -4.46
CA GLY A 58 4.17 27.65 -5.36
C GLY A 58 5.37 26.71 -5.33
N ALA A 59 6.25 26.82 -4.32
CA ALA A 59 7.24 25.78 -4.07
C ALA A 59 6.52 24.59 -3.43
N GLY A 60 5.98 23.70 -4.27
CA GLY A 60 5.52 22.39 -3.82
C GLY A 60 6.65 21.70 -3.05
N VAL A 61 6.28 20.91 -2.04
CA VAL A 61 7.23 20.06 -1.29
C VAL A 61 8.17 19.38 -2.30
N PRO A 62 9.50 19.52 -2.16
CA PRO A 62 10.44 18.94 -3.11
C PRO A 62 10.17 17.44 -3.17
N GLN A 63 9.74 16.97 -4.34
CA GLN A 63 9.52 15.55 -4.53
C GLN A 63 10.88 14.86 -4.55
N PRO A 64 11.00 13.66 -3.96
CA PRO A 64 12.26 12.95 -4.02
C PRO A 64 12.57 12.62 -5.49
N ALA A 65 13.84 12.76 -5.90
CA ALA A 65 14.24 12.64 -7.30
C ALA A 65 13.82 11.32 -7.99
N TRP A 66 13.69 10.23 -7.22
CA TRP A 66 13.19 8.95 -7.75
C TRP A 66 11.72 9.02 -8.15
N LEU A 67 10.90 9.84 -7.48
CA LEU A 67 9.48 10.01 -7.79
C LEU A 67 9.29 10.88 -9.03
N GLU A 68 10.10 11.93 -9.19
CA GLU A 68 10.13 12.75 -10.40
C GLU A 68 10.55 11.92 -11.63
N LEU A 69 11.58 11.09 -11.46
CA LEU A 69 12.01 10.14 -12.48
C LEU A 69 10.89 9.14 -12.79
N LEU A 70 10.25 8.56 -11.76
CA LEU A 70 9.15 7.62 -11.94
C LEU A 70 7.97 8.28 -12.66
N GLN A 71 7.55 9.48 -12.30
CA GLN A 71 6.46 10.21 -12.96
C GLN A 71 6.77 10.49 -14.43
N SER A 72 8.00 10.90 -14.73
CA SER A 72 8.45 11.18 -16.10
C SER A 72 8.43 9.93 -16.99
N TRP A 73 8.79 8.77 -16.43
CA TRP A 73 8.87 7.51 -17.16
C TRP A 73 7.63 6.62 -17.07
N ALA A 74 6.73 6.86 -16.10
CA ALA A 74 5.57 6.00 -15.85
C ALA A 74 4.66 5.88 -17.08
N LEU A 75 4.27 7.01 -17.69
CA LEU A 75 3.39 7.01 -18.86
C LEU A 75 4.07 6.42 -20.11
N PRO A 76 5.31 6.79 -20.47
CA PRO A 76 6.03 6.14 -21.57
C PRO A 76 6.20 4.63 -21.38
N ALA A 77 6.66 4.19 -20.20
CA ALA A 77 6.88 2.78 -19.90
C ALA A 77 5.57 1.97 -19.93
N TRP A 78 4.49 2.54 -19.37
CA TRP A 78 3.16 1.94 -19.46
C TRP A 78 2.67 1.84 -20.90
N SER A 79 2.82 2.91 -21.70
CA SER A 79 2.40 2.95 -23.10
C SER A 79 3.14 1.91 -23.95
N LEU A 80 4.46 1.76 -23.72
CA LEU A 80 5.27 0.74 -24.37
C LEU A 80 4.79 -0.68 -24.00
N GLY A 81 4.51 -0.93 -22.72
CA GLY A 81 3.94 -2.19 -22.27
C GLY A 81 2.61 -2.50 -22.95
N VAL A 82 1.66 -1.55 -22.94
CA VAL A 82 0.36 -1.70 -23.63
C VAL A 82 0.54 -1.98 -25.12
N LEU A 83 1.48 -1.30 -25.79
CA LEU A 83 1.78 -1.53 -27.20
C LEU A 83 2.26 -2.97 -27.44
N LEU A 84 3.22 -3.46 -26.66
CA LEU A 84 3.74 -4.83 -26.77
C LEU A 84 2.64 -5.89 -26.56
N PHE A 85 1.81 -5.72 -25.54
CA PHE A 85 0.69 -6.62 -25.27
C PHE A 85 -0.42 -6.53 -26.34
N SER A 86 -0.63 -5.35 -26.91
CA SER A 86 -1.57 -5.14 -28.02
C SER A 86 -1.08 -5.82 -29.30
N VAL A 87 0.22 -5.76 -29.61
CA VAL A 87 0.81 -6.50 -30.73
C VAL A 87 0.61 -8.01 -30.53
N ARG A 88 0.85 -8.52 -29.32
CA ARG A 88 0.57 -9.93 -28.97
C ARG A 88 -0.88 -10.31 -29.21
N LEU A 89 -1.82 -9.42 -28.85
CA LEU A 89 -3.26 -9.62 -29.05
C LEU A 89 -3.63 -9.65 -30.54
N VAL A 90 -3.15 -8.68 -31.32
CA VAL A 90 -3.35 -8.61 -32.77
C VAL A 90 -2.78 -9.86 -33.45
N TRP A 91 -1.59 -10.31 -33.02
CA TRP A 91 -0.99 -11.55 -33.50
C TRP A 91 -1.88 -12.76 -33.20
N GLY A 92 -2.41 -12.86 -31.97
CA GLY A 92 -3.38 -13.90 -31.59
C GLY A 92 -4.64 -13.88 -32.46
N CYS A 93 -5.21 -12.71 -32.73
CA CYS A 93 -6.35 -12.55 -33.63
C CYS A 93 -6.02 -12.98 -35.06
N ARG A 94 -4.84 -12.61 -35.56
CA ARG A 94 -4.37 -13.00 -36.89
C ARG A 94 -4.21 -14.51 -36.98
N GLN A 95 -3.61 -15.16 -35.98
CA GLN A 95 -3.48 -16.61 -35.92
C GLN A 95 -4.85 -17.30 -35.93
N VAL A 96 -5.80 -16.85 -35.10
CA VAL A 96 -7.18 -17.38 -35.10
C VAL A 96 -7.87 -17.15 -36.44
N SER A 97 -7.69 -16.00 -37.07
CA SER A 97 -8.24 -15.71 -38.40
C SER A 97 -7.65 -16.62 -39.48
N LEU A 98 -6.34 -16.90 -39.42
CA LEU A 98 -5.68 -17.83 -40.34
C LEU A 98 -6.21 -19.25 -40.16
N LEU A 99 -6.38 -19.71 -38.92
CA LEU A 99 -6.96 -21.02 -38.62
C LEU A 99 -8.40 -21.15 -39.12
N ARG A 100 -9.21 -20.10 -38.97
CA ARG A 100 -10.58 -20.08 -39.51
C ARG A 100 -10.63 -20.10 -41.04
N ARG A 101 -9.63 -19.56 -41.72
CA ARG A 101 -9.53 -19.56 -43.19
C ARG A 101 -9.03 -20.89 -43.74
N ARG A 102 -8.18 -21.60 -42.99
CA ARG A 102 -7.64 -22.92 -43.38
C ARG A 102 -8.52 -24.09 -42.95
N GLY A 103 -9.43 -23.88 -42.00
CA GLY A 103 -10.34 -24.91 -41.53
C GLY A 103 -11.41 -25.24 -42.56
N GLU A 104 -11.62 -26.53 -42.79
CA GLU A 104 -12.68 -27.03 -43.67
C GLU A 104 -13.99 -27.18 -42.89
N PRO A 105 -15.17 -26.93 -43.51
CA PRO A 105 -16.45 -27.17 -42.85
C PRO A 105 -16.60 -28.62 -42.37
N ALA A 106 -17.09 -28.80 -41.15
CA ALA A 106 -17.32 -30.15 -40.63
C ALA A 106 -18.33 -30.95 -41.47
N ALA A 107 -18.07 -32.25 -41.60
CA ALA A 107 -18.95 -33.18 -42.30
C ALA A 107 -20.39 -33.12 -41.71
N PRO A 108 -21.44 -33.35 -42.55
CA PRO A 108 -22.84 -33.27 -42.14
C PRO A 108 -23.20 -34.00 -40.82
N PRO A 109 -22.73 -35.23 -40.54
CA PRO A 109 -23.09 -35.92 -39.29
C PRO A 109 -22.52 -35.24 -38.04
N VAL A 110 -21.28 -34.75 -38.10
CA VAL A 110 -20.65 -34.03 -36.97
C VAL A 110 -21.37 -32.70 -36.74
N ARG A 111 -21.70 -31.98 -37.82
CA ARG A 111 -22.45 -30.73 -37.74
C ARG A 111 -23.85 -30.94 -37.15
N ALA A 112 -24.55 -32.01 -37.55
CA ALA A 112 -25.85 -32.37 -37.02
C ALA A 112 -25.79 -32.69 -35.51
N ALA A 113 -24.78 -33.44 -35.07
CA ALA A 113 -24.56 -33.76 -33.66
C ALA A 113 -24.35 -32.49 -32.80
N VAL A 114 -23.53 -31.55 -33.29
CA VAL A 114 -23.30 -30.26 -32.61
C VAL A 114 -24.56 -29.43 -32.54
N LEU A 115 -25.33 -29.34 -33.63
CA LEU A 115 -26.58 -28.57 -33.66
C LEU A 115 -27.65 -29.18 -32.74
N ALA A 116 -27.82 -30.50 -32.76
CA ALA A 116 -28.78 -31.19 -31.90
C ALA A 116 -28.48 -30.96 -30.42
N ARG A 117 -27.20 -31.08 -30.03
CA ARG A 117 -26.75 -30.82 -28.65
C ARG A 117 -26.84 -29.34 -28.29
N GLY A 118 -26.47 -28.44 -29.21
CA GLY A 118 -26.61 -27.00 -29.03
C GLY A 118 -28.06 -26.61 -28.73
N LYS A 119 -29.03 -27.22 -29.43
CA LYS A 119 -30.47 -27.06 -29.14
C LYS A 119 -30.84 -27.56 -27.75
N ARG A 120 -30.39 -28.76 -27.34
CA ARG A 120 -30.64 -29.30 -25.99
C ARG A 120 -30.06 -28.42 -24.87
N LEU A 121 -28.94 -27.76 -25.14
CA LEU A 121 -28.33 -26.79 -24.24
C LEU A 121 -28.99 -25.40 -24.32
N GLY A 122 -29.97 -25.17 -25.19
CA GLY A 122 -30.63 -23.87 -25.31
C GLY A 122 -29.76 -22.79 -25.95
N ILE A 123 -28.89 -23.15 -26.88
CA ILE A 123 -28.09 -22.20 -27.67
C ILE A 123 -28.90 -21.81 -28.91
N ALA A 124 -29.33 -20.54 -28.96
CA ALA A 124 -30.15 -20.02 -30.06
C ALA A 124 -29.34 -19.52 -31.28
N ARG A 125 -28.02 -19.36 -31.14
CA ARG A 125 -27.15 -18.79 -32.18
C ARG A 125 -26.60 -19.89 -33.12
N PRO A 126 -26.32 -19.57 -34.40
CA PRO A 126 -25.74 -20.52 -35.34
C PRO A 126 -24.30 -20.88 -34.94
N ILE A 127 -24.07 -22.17 -34.71
CA ILE A 127 -22.77 -22.71 -34.31
C ILE A 127 -22.05 -23.21 -35.55
N HIS A 128 -20.88 -22.66 -35.82
CA HIS A 128 -20.04 -23.07 -36.93
C HIS A 128 -18.97 -24.03 -36.40
N VAL A 129 -18.76 -25.13 -37.11
CA VAL A 129 -17.78 -26.16 -36.76
C VAL A 129 -16.83 -26.32 -37.93
N LEU A 130 -15.54 -26.13 -37.67
CA LEU A 130 -14.49 -26.32 -38.65
C LEU A 130 -13.59 -27.47 -38.22
N ILE A 131 -13.18 -28.29 -39.19
CA ILE A 131 -12.18 -29.34 -39.02
C ILE A 131 -10.83 -28.77 -39.46
N THR A 132 -9.82 -28.97 -38.62
CA THR A 132 -8.44 -28.54 -38.90
C THR A 132 -7.53 -29.77 -38.95
N ALA A 133 -6.67 -29.84 -39.95
CA ALA A 133 -5.63 -30.87 -39.99
C ALA A 133 -4.50 -30.53 -39.02
N VAL A 134 -3.93 -31.54 -38.36
CA VAL A 134 -2.82 -31.37 -37.40
C VAL A 134 -1.61 -30.68 -38.04
N ALA A 135 -1.37 -30.92 -39.34
CA ALA A 135 -0.30 -30.30 -40.11
C ALA A 135 -0.44 -28.78 -40.24
N ASP A 136 -1.66 -28.25 -40.27
CA ASP A 136 -1.92 -26.81 -40.45
C ASP A 136 -1.78 -26.01 -39.15
N SER A 137 -1.77 -26.70 -38.01
CA SER A 137 -1.59 -26.07 -36.70
C SER A 137 -1.08 -27.04 -35.63
N PRO A 138 0.24 -27.17 -35.46
CA PRO A 138 0.85 -28.00 -34.40
C PRO A 138 0.48 -27.54 -32.98
N SER A 139 -0.01 -26.30 -32.85
CA SER A 139 -0.33 -25.67 -31.57
C SER A 139 -1.77 -25.90 -31.09
N VAL A 140 -2.67 -26.38 -31.96
CA VAL A 140 -4.09 -26.63 -31.63
C VAL A 140 -4.35 -28.13 -31.65
N VAL A 141 -4.21 -28.76 -30.48
CA VAL A 141 -4.22 -30.23 -30.37
C VAL A 141 -5.54 -30.78 -29.81
N GLY A 142 -6.34 -29.95 -29.17
CA GLY A 142 -7.67 -30.30 -28.67
C GLY A 142 -8.76 -29.50 -29.37
N PRO A 143 -10.05 -29.89 -29.21
CA PRO A 143 -11.16 -29.06 -29.63
C PRO A 143 -11.10 -27.72 -28.90
N SER A 144 -11.48 -26.63 -29.57
CA SER A 144 -11.41 -25.31 -28.98
C SER A 144 -12.43 -24.36 -29.61
N VAL A 145 -13.14 -23.61 -28.77
CA VAL A 145 -13.97 -22.49 -29.22
C VAL A 145 -13.10 -21.26 -29.48
N VAL A 146 -13.15 -20.75 -30.72
CA VAL A 146 -12.45 -19.53 -31.14
C VAL A 146 -13.38 -18.48 -31.71
N GLY A 147 -12.96 -17.22 -31.64
CA GLY A 147 -13.68 -16.07 -32.18
C GLY A 147 -14.41 -15.25 -31.11
N TRP A 148 -14.52 -13.94 -31.35
CA TRP A 148 -14.96 -12.97 -30.33
C TRP A 148 -16.42 -12.57 -30.46
N LEU A 149 -16.94 -12.52 -31.69
CA LEU A 149 -18.34 -12.15 -31.99
C LEU A 149 -19.15 -13.33 -32.55
N ARG A 150 -18.47 -14.25 -33.24
CA ARG A 150 -19.06 -15.45 -33.83
C ARG A 150 -18.24 -16.67 -33.38
N PRO A 151 -18.65 -17.36 -32.31
CA PRO A 151 -17.91 -18.52 -31.83
C PRO A 151 -17.90 -19.61 -32.92
N VAL A 152 -16.72 -20.16 -33.17
CA VAL A 152 -16.49 -21.30 -34.07
C VAL A 152 -15.82 -22.38 -33.25
N ILE A 153 -16.35 -23.59 -33.32
CA ILE A 153 -15.70 -24.76 -32.73
C ILE A 153 -14.66 -25.26 -33.75
N LEU A 154 -13.38 -25.16 -33.40
CA LEU A 154 -12.31 -25.84 -34.13
C LEU A 154 -12.18 -27.25 -33.60
N LEU A 155 -12.14 -28.22 -34.50
CA LEU A 155 -12.14 -29.62 -34.15
C LEU A 155 -11.02 -30.34 -34.92
N PRO A 156 -9.87 -30.61 -34.29
CA PRO A 156 -8.75 -31.25 -34.99
C PRO A 156 -9.13 -32.64 -35.48
N SER A 157 -8.69 -33.03 -36.67
CA SER A 157 -8.97 -34.37 -37.23
C SER A 157 -8.51 -35.51 -36.30
N ALA A 158 -7.40 -35.32 -35.58
CA ALA A 158 -6.92 -36.27 -34.56
C ALA A 158 -7.94 -36.53 -33.44
N THR A 159 -8.78 -35.56 -33.09
CA THR A 159 -9.80 -35.71 -32.05
C THR A 159 -11.00 -36.51 -32.55
N LEU A 160 -11.36 -36.36 -33.84
CA LEU A 160 -12.40 -37.17 -34.49
C LEU A 160 -12.00 -38.64 -34.59
N LEU A 161 -10.74 -38.91 -34.91
CA LEU A 161 -10.22 -40.27 -35.07
C LEU A 161 -9.84 -40.92 -33.74
N GLY A 162 -9.42 -40.13 -32.75
CA GLY A 162 -8.89 -40.61 -31.49
C GLY A 162 -9.92 -40.88 -30.39
N LEU A 163 -11.15 -40.38 -30.55
CA LEU A 163 -12.25 -40.49 -29.58
C LEU A 163 -13.39 -41.36 -30.11
N THR A 164 -14.02 -42.11 -29.21
CA THR A 164 -15.30 -42.79 -29.50
C THR A 164 -16.44 -41.77 -29.60
N THR A 165 -17.56 -42.13 -30.22
CA THR A 165 -18.72 -41.23 -30.35
C THR A 165 -19.20 -40.66 -29.01
N PRO A 166 -19.41 -41.45 -27.94
CA PRO A 166 -19.84 -40.89 -26.64
C PRO A 166 -18.80 -39.95 -26.01
N GLN A 167 -17.51 -40.21 -26.24
CA GLN A 167 -16.42 -39.36 -25.74
C GLN A 167 -16.36 -38.03 -26.50
N LEU A 168 -16.43 -38.07 -27.83
CA LEU A 168 -16.49 -36.88 -28.68
C LEU A 168 -17.69 -36.01 -28.30
N GLU A 169 -18.84 -36.64 -28.09
CA GLU A 169 -20.06 -35.99 -27.65
C GLU A 169 -19.96 -35.31 -26.28
N ALA A 170 -19.23 -35.92 -25.33
CA ALA A 170 -18.94 -35.31 -24.03
C ALA A 170 -18.00 -34.11 -24.14
N VAL A 171 -17.00 -34.18 -25.01
CA VAL A 171 -16.10 -33.05 -25.27
C VAL A 171 -16.82 -31.92 -25.99
N LEU A 172 -17.67 -32.24 -26.97
CA LEU A 172 -18.52 -31.24 -27.64
C LEU A 172 -19.47 -30.55 -26.66
N ALA A 173 -20.03 -31.27 -25.68
CA ALA A 173 -20.85 -30.66 -24.65
C ALA A 173 -20.06 -29.65 -23.80
N HIS A 174 -18.78 -29.91 -23.52
CA HIS A 174 -17.87 -28.97 -22.86
C HIS A 174 -17.60 -27.72 -23.71
N GLU A 175 -17.29 -27.87 -25.00
CA GLU A 175 -17.08 -26.72 -25.89
C GLU A 175 -18.36 -25.88 -26.06
N LEU A 176 -19.53 -26.53 -26.16
CA LEU A 176 -20.81 -25.86 -26.20
C LEU A 176 -21.13 -25.13 -24.88
N ALA A 177 -20.66 -25.63 -23.74
CA ALA A 177 -20.78 -24.95 -22.45
C ALA A 177 -20.08 -23.58 -22.45
N HIS A 178 -18.89 -23.47 -23.05
CA HIS A 178 -18.20 -22.18 -23.22
C HIS A 178 -19.04 -21.19 -24.05
N ILE A 179 -19.67 -21.67 -25.12
CA ILE A 179 -20.53 -20.83 -25.98
C ILE A 179 -21.76 -20.36 -25.21
N ARG A 180 -22.43 -21.28 -24.50
CA ARG A 180 -23.63 -20.97 -23.72
C ARG A 180 -23.37 -19.96 -22.59
N ARG A 181 -22.20 -20.06 -21.95
CA ARG A 181 -21.80 -19.17 -20.84
C ARG A 181 -21.19 -17.85 -21.29
N TYR A 182 -21.06 -17.62 -22.60
CA TYR A 182 -20.43 -16.42 -23.16
C TYR A 182 -18.97 -16.25 -22.72
N ASP A 183 -18.27 -17.37 -22.47
CA ASP A 183 -16.91 -17.38 -21.94
C ASP A 183 -15.91 -16.68 -22.85
N TYR A 184 -16.18 -16.66 -24.17
CA TYR A 184 -15.38 -15.93 -25.15
C TYR A 184 -15.41 -14.41 -24.91
N LEU A 185 -16.54 -13.84 -24.50
CA LEU A 185 -16.68 -12.41 -24.24
C LEU A 185 -15.94 -12.03 -22.95
N VAL A 186 -16.11 -12.84 -21.90
CA VAL A 186 -15.37 -12.66 -20.64
C VAL A 186 -13.87 -12.77 -20.89
N ASN A 187 -13.45 -13.70 -21.76
CA ASN A 187 -12.04 -13.84 -22.14
C ASN A 187 -11.50 -12.60 -22.86
N VAL A 188 -12.29 -11.95 -23.73
CA VAL A 188 -11.90 -10.68 -24.37
C VAL A 188 -11.71 -9.59 -23.33
N ILE A 189 -12.69 -9.41 -22.43
CA ILE A 189 -12.59 -8.41 -21.35
C ILE A 189 -11.38 -8.69 -20.46
N GLN A 190 -11.15 -9.95 -20.11
CA GLN A 190 -10.02 -10.39 -19.30
C GLN A 190 -8.68 -10.07 -19.98
N ILE A 191 -8.55 -10.31 -21.29
CA ILE A 191 -7.33 -9.94 -22.04
C ILE A 191 -7.14 -8.42 -22.07
N LEU A 192 -8.20 -7.64 -22.29
CA LEU A 192 -8.10 -6.17 -22.27
C LEU A 192 -7.63 -5.66 -20.90
N ILE A 193 -8.16 -6.21 -19.81
CA ILE A 193 -7.73 -5.85 -18.45
C ILE A 193 -6.27 -6.29 -18.20
N GLU A 194 -5.88 -7.50 -18.61
CA GLU A 194 -4.47 -7.96 -18.56
C GLU A 194 -3.54 -7.05 -19.37
N THR A 195 -3.98 -6.54 -20.52
CA THR A 195 -3.18 -5.61 -21.36
C THR A 195 -3.01 -4.25 -20.68
N LEU A 196 -4.08 -3.67 -20.12
CA LEU A 196 -4.03 -2.35 -19.49
C LEU A 196 -3.34 -2.37 -18.12
N LEU A 197 -3.53 -3.44 -17.36
CA LEU A 197 -3.00 -3.64 -16.01
C LEU A 197 -1.93 -4.73 -15.97
N PHE A 198 -1.12 -4.84 -17.03
CA PHE A 198 -0.09 -5.88 -17.18
C PHE A 198 0.94 -5.89 -16.04
N TYR A 199 1.16 -4.75 -15.38
CA TYR A 199 2.07 -4.60 -14.26
C TYR A 199 1.47 -5.09 -12.93
N HIS A 200 0.17 -5.37 -12.85
CA HIS A 200 -0.54 -5.63 -11.60
C HIS A 200 -0.58 -7.15 -11.26
N PRO A 201 0.15 -7.64 -10.24
CA PRO A 201 0.22 -9.07 -9.92
C PRO A 201 -1.13 -9.68 -9.53
N ALA A 202 -2.00 -8.91 -8.84
CA ALA A 202 -3.34 -9.41 -8.50
C ALA A 202 -4.25 -9.63 -9.72
N VAL A 203 -4.04 -8.89 -10.82
CA VAL A 203 -4.76 -9.10 -12.08
C VAL A 203 -4.37 -10.45 -12.66
N TRP A 204 -3.07 -10.75 -12.75
CA TRP A 204 -2.58 -12.05 -13.21
C TRP A 204 -3.09 -13.22 -12.36
N TRP A 205 -3.10 -13.07 -11.02
CA TRP A 205 -3.61 -14.09 -10.11
C TRP A 205 -5.12 -14.30 -10.27
N THR A 206 -5.91 -13.22 -10.27
CA THR A 206 -7.37 -13.28 -10.43
C THR A 206 -7.73 -13.87 -11.79
N SER A 207 -6.99 -13.47 -12.82
CA SER A 207 -7.11 -13.98 -14.17
C SER A 207 -6.84 -15.49 -14.26
N ALA A 208 -5.75 -15.97 -13.63
CA ALA A 208 -5.47 -17.40 -13.55
C ALA A 208 -6.57 -18.16 -12.81
N ARG A 209 -7.12 -17.57 -11.74
CA ARG A 209 -8.24 -18.13 -10.98
C ARG A 209 -9.52 -18.21 -11.81
N MET A 210 -9.84 -17.15 -12.57
CA MET A 210 -10.97 -17.10 -13.49
C MET A 210 -10.87 -18.19 -14.55
N ARG A 211 -9.70 -18.34 -15.19
CA ARG A 211 -9.46 -19.42 -16.17
C ARG A 211 -9.71 -20.79 -15.55
N HIS A 212 -9.15 -21.05 -14.37
CA HIS A 212 -9.33 -22.34 -13.70
C HIS A 212 -10.80 -22.65 -13.37
N GLU A 213 -11.52 -21.71 -12.72
CA GLU A 213 -12.93 -21.95 -12.39
C GLU A 213 -13.82 -22.05 -13.62
N ARG A 214 -13.47 -21.35 -14.71
CA ARG A 214 -14.20 -21.43 -15.97
C ARG A 214 -14.24 -22.86 -16.51
N GLU A 215 -13.09 -23.54 -16.54
CA GLU A 215 -12.99 -24.94 -16.97
C GLU A 215 -13.83 -25.85 -16.07
N LEU A 216 -13.77 -25.67 -14.74
CA LEU A 216 -14.55 -26.48 -13.80
C LEU A 216 -16.06 -26.31 -13.97
N CYS A 217 -16.52 -25.11 -14.26
CA CYS A 217 -17.93 -24.83 -14.54
C CYS A 217 -18.38 -25.48 -15.85
N CYS A 218 -17.53 -25.48 -16.88
CA CYS A 218 -17.82 -26.15 -18.15
C CYS A 218 -17.83 -27.67 -18.00
N ASP A 219 -16.90 -28.24 -17.20
CA ASP A 219 -16.91 -29.66 -16.84
C ASP A 219 -18.23 -30.06 -16.17
N ASP A 220 -18.70 -29.25 -15.20
CA ASP A 220 -19.96 -29.52 -14.50
C ASP A 220 -21.16 -29.51 -15.45
N LEU A 221 -21.19 -28.58 -16.41
CA LEU A 221 -22.26 -28.51 -17.39
C LEU A 221 -22.18 -29.67 -18.39
N ALA A 222 -20.98 -30.07 -18.81
CA ALA A 222 -20.76 -31.21 -19.71
C ALA A 222 -21.24 -32.52 -19.07
N VAL A 223 -20.85 -32.78 -17.81
CA VAL A 223 -21.28 -33.97 -17.06
C VAL A 223 -22.80 -33.98 -16.87
N ARG A 224 -23.41 -32.86 -16.48
CA ARG A 224 -24.87 -32.76 -16.34
C ARG A 224 -25.62 -33.03 -17.65
N SER A 225 -25.01 -32.68 -18.78
CA SER A 225 -25.65 -32.81 -20.10
C SER A 225 -25.49 -34.20 -20.70
N CYS A 226 -24.37 -34.87 -20.43
CA CYS A 226 -24.08 -36.20 -20.96
C CYS A 226 -24.40 -37.35 -20.00
N GLY A 227 -24.52 -37.08 -18.70
CA GLY A 227 -24.87 -38.07 -17.67
C GLY A 227 -23.75 -39.05 -17.29
N ASP A 228 -22.59 -39.02 -17.94
CA ASP A 228 -21.48 -39.95 -17.70
C ASP A 228 -20.15 -39.22 -17.46
N ALA A 229 -19.81 -39.05 -16.18
CA ALA A 229 -18.57 -38.42 -15.75
C ALA A 229 -17.31 -39.26 -16.07
N LEU A 230 -17.43 -40.60 -16.05
CA LEU A 230 -16.31 -41.51 -16.32
C LEU A 230 -15.96 -41.50 -17.82
N CYS A 231 -16.96 -41.54 -18.69
CA CYS A 231 -16.76 -41.37 -20.13
C CYS A 231 -16.08 -40.03 -20.43
N TYR A 232 -16.54 -38.95 -19.80
CA TYR A 232 -15.92 -37.64 -19.97
C TYR A 232 -14.48 -37.59 -19.46
N ALA A 233 -14.20 -38.12 -18.27
CA ALA A 233 -12.84 -38.19 -17.73
C ALA A 233 -11.89 -39.00 -18.64
N ARG A 234 -12.35 -40.12 -19.22
CA ARG A 234 -11.59 -40.89 -20.22
C ARG A 234 -11.35 -40.10 -21.51
N ALA A 235 -12.34 -39.35 -21.97
CA ALA A 235 -12.20 -38.48 -23.15
C ALA A 235 -11.12 -37.41 -22.91
N LEU A 236 -11.15 -36.75 -21.74
CA LEU A 236 -10.12 -35.81 -21.30
C LEU A 236 -8.72 -36.47 -21.31
N THR A 237 -8.56 -37.63 -20.68
CA THR A 237 -7.26 -38.35 -20.68
C THR A 237 -6.78 -38.70 -22.09
N ARG A 238 -7.69 -39.07 -23.01
CA ARG A 238 -7.35 -39.38 -24.40
C ARG A 238 -6.88 -38.14 -25.17
N LEU A 239 -7.53 -37.00 -24.96
CA LEU A 239 -7.10 -35.72 -25.54
C LEU A 239 -5.72 -35.30 -25.04
N GLU A 240 -5.43 -35.47 -23.74
CA GLU A 240 -4.10 -35.12 -23.20
C GLU A 240 -3.00 -36.02 -23.79
N ARG A 241 -3.29 -37.31 -24.04
CA ARG A 241 -2.35 -38.20 -24.74
C ARG A 241 -2.05 -37.73 -26.15
N LEU A 242 -3.07 -37.26 -26.89
CA LEU A 242 -2.87 -36.68 -28.23
C LEU A 242 -2.02 -35.41 -28.16
N ARG A 243 -2.16 -34.62 -27.09
CA ARG A 243 -1.38 -33.40 -26.85
C ARG A 243 0.10 -33.63 -26.54
N ILE A 244 0.43 -34.65 -25.75
CA ILE A 244 1.82 -35.00 -25.40
C ILE A 244 2.63 -35.37 -26.65
N LEU A 245 1.97 -35.97 -27.65
CA LEU A 245 2.62 -36.38 -28.90
C LEU A 245 2.98 -35.19 -29.82
N THR A 246 2.55 -33.97 -29.48
CA THR A 246 2.85 -32.73 -30.20
C THR A 246 3.45 -31.72 -29.22
N PRO A 247 4.79 -31.68 -29.06
CA PRO A 247 5.44 -30.82 -28.09
C PRO A 247 5.16 -29.33 -28.38
N SER A 248 4.63 -28.62 -27.39
CA SER A 248 4.49 -27.17 -27.40
C SER A 248 5.69 -26.56 -26.68
N LEU A 249 6.39 -25.62 -27.31
CA LEU A 249 7.51 -24.86 -26.74
C LEU A 249 7.07 -23.84 -25.66
N ALA A 250 5.85 -23.94 -25.14
CA ALA A 250 5.36 -23.06 -24.10
C ALA A 250 5.57 -23.70 -22.72
N MET A 251 6.36 -23.05 -21.86
CA MET A 251 6.38 -23.32 -20.41
C MET A 251 5.01 -22.95 -19.81
N SER A 252 4.05 -23.85 -19.89
CA SER A 252 2.77 -23.75 -19.22
C SER A 252 2.61 -24.90 -18.23
N SER A 253 2.23 -24.60 -17.00
CA SER A 253 1.94 -25.56 -15.93
C SER A 253 0.66 -26.40 -16.17
N THR A 254 0.21 -26.52 -17.42
CA THR A 254 -1.09 -27.10 -17.81
C THR A 254 -1.32 -28.51 -17.31
N GLY A 255 -0.27 -29.33 -17.11
CA GLY A 255 -0.40 -30.71 -16.63
C GLY A 255 -1.09 -30.83 -15.26
N GLY A 256 -0.87 -29.88 -14.35
CA GLY A 256 -1.51 -29.88 -13.03
C GLY A 256 -3.02 -29.58 -13.07
N SER A 257 -3.45 -28.77 -14.04
CA SER A 257 -4.86 -28.39 -14.17
C SER A 257 -5.74 -29.53 -14.72
N MET A 258 -5.19 -30.35 -15.63
CA MET A 258 -5.90 -31.45 -16.26
C MET A 258 -6.08 -32.64 -15.32
N LEU A 259 -5.02 -33.02 -14.61
CA LEU A 259 -5.05 -34.07 -13.60
C LEU A 259 -6.06 -33.75 -12.49
N TYR A 260 -6.11 -32.49 -12.05
CA TYR A 260 -7.11 -32.03 -11.09
C TYR A 260 -8.55 -32.20 -11.60
N ARG A 261 -8.83 -31.84 -12.86
CA ARG A 261 -10.16 -32.02 -13.47
C ARG A 261 -10.58 -33.49 -13.49
N VAL A 262 -9.69 -34.40 -13.93
CA VAL A 262 -9.97 -35.85 -13.94
C VAL A 262 -10.20 -36.37 -12.51
N GLN A 263 -9.34 -36.02 -11.54
CA GLN A 263 -9.52 -36.45 -10.14
C GLN A 263 -10.84 -35.96 -9.55
N ARG A 264 -11.23 -34.73 -9.85
CA ARG A 264 -12.50 -34.14 -9.42
C ARG A 264 -13.69 -34.88 -10.02
N LEU A 265 -13.65 -35.19 -11.31
CA LEU A 265 -14.70 -35.97 -11.99
C LEU A 265 -14.83 -37.40 -11.44
N MET A 266 -13.71 -38.00 -11.04
CA MET A 266 -13.65 -39.33 -10.41
C MET A 266 -14.10 -39.34 -8.94
N GLY A 267 -14.46 -38.20 -8.36
CA GLY A 267 -14.81 -38.10 -6.93
C GLY A 267 -13.63 -38.23 -5.96
N ALA A 268 -12.39 -38.29 -6.47
CA ALA A 268 -11.16 -38.42 -5.68
C ALA A 268 -10.60 -37.07 -5.17
N GLY A 269 -11.26 -35.96 -5.50
CA GLY A 269 -10.75 -34.61 -5.26
C GLY A 269 -10.80 -34.16 -3.79
N LYS A 270 -9.74 -34.44 -3.01
CA LYS A 270 -9.48 -33.76 -1.71
C LYS A 270 -8.42 -32.64 -1.80
N HIS A 271 -7.64 -32.57 -2.88
CA HIS A 271 -6.61 -31.55 -3.07
C HIS A 271 -7.04 -30.52 -4.12
N GLU A 272 -7.46 -29.33 -3.66
CA GLU A 272 -7.65 -28.17 -4.54
C GLU A 272 -6.30 -27.73 -5.13
N TYR A 273 -6.25 -27.50 -6.45
CA TYR A 273 -5.15 -26.78 -7.09
C TYR A 273 -5.13 -25.34 -6.55
N ALA A 274 -4.30 -25.09 -5.54
CA ALA A 274 -4.04 -23.75 -5.04
C ALA A 274 -2.83 -23.19 -5.83
N PRO A 275 -3.01 -22.19 -6.72
CA PRO A 275 -1.86 -21.43 -7.20
C PRO A 275 -1.11 -20.87 -5.99
N SER A 276 0.21 -20.73 -6.08
CA SER A 276 1.04 -20.27 -4.97
C SER A 276 0.43 -18.99 -4.38
N LYS A 277 0.26 -18.96 -3.04
CA LYS A 277 -0.28 -17.79 -2.34
C LYS A 277 0.73 -16.63 -2.31
N LEU A 278 1.99 -16.91 -2.61
CA LEU A 278 3.13 -16.00 -2.58
C LEU A 278 2.88 -14.66 -3.31
N PRO A 279 2.48 -14.61 -4.59
CA PRO A 279 2.23 -13.33 -5.26
C PRO A 279 1.09 -12.52 -4.64
N GLY A 280 0.05 -13.18 -4.09
CA GLY A 280 -1.04 -12.49 -3.39
C GLY A 280 -0.63 -11.97 -2.02
N ILE A 281 0.17 -12.75 -1.28
CA ILE A 281 0.74 -12.34 0.02
C ILE A 281 1.73 -11.19 -0.20
N LEU A 282 2.60 -11.28 -1.21
CA LEU A 282 3.56 -10.23 -1.58
C LEU A 282 2.86 -8.93 -2.00
N ALA A 283 1.78 -9.03 -2.78
CA ALA A 283 0.99 -7.87 -3.16
C ALA A 283 0.28 -7.24 -1.94
N LEU A 284 -0.28 -8.04 -1.04
CA LEU A 284 -0.93 -7.56 0.18
C LEU A 284 0.08 -6.95 1.15
N SER A 285 1.25 -7.56 1.33
CA SER A 285 2.32 -7.03 2.18
C SER A 285 2.89 -5.74 1.60
N LEU A 286 3.06 -5.64 0.27
CA LEU A 286 3.49 -4.42 -0.39
C LEU A 286 2.44 -3.32 -0.25
N ALA A 287 1.15 -3.65 -0.39
CA ALA A 287 0.07 -2.69 -0.17
C ALA A 287 0.01 -2.18 1.28
N LEU A 288 0.16 -3.07 2.27
CA LEU A 288 0.24 -2.69 3.68
C LEU A 288 1.47 -1.83 3.96
N ALA A 289 2.62 -2.17 3.38
CA ALA A 289 3.86 -1.40 3.52
C ALA A 289 3.72 -0.01 2.90
N CYS A 290 3.17 0.10 1.68
CA CYS A 290 2.87 1.39 1.05
C CYS A 290 1.88 2.21 1.89
N PHE A 291 0.85 1.59 2.47
CA PHE A 291 -0.11 2.27 3.34
C PHE A 291 0.53 2.76 4.64
N ALA A 292 1.38 1.96 5.29
CA ALA A 292 2.12 2.33 6.48
C ALA A 292 3.09 3.49 6.21
N LEU A 293 3.84 3.42 5.10
CA LEU A 293 4.73 4.49 4.64
C LEU A 293 3.97 5.79 4.34
N HIS A 294 2.73 5.70 3.83
CA HIS A 294 1.89 6.87 3.61
C HIS A 294 1.39 7.50 4.92
N LEU A 295 1.10 6.67 5.94
CA LEU A 295 0.73 7.15 7.27
C LEU A 295 1.90 7.82 7.99
N GLU A 296 3.13 7.30 7.84
CA GLU A 296 4.34 7.91 8.39
C GLU A 296 4.70 9.21 7.66
N TRP A 297 4.56 9.26 6.34
CA TRP A 297 4.74 10.49 5.56
C TRP A 297 3.72 11.58 5.94
N ALA A 298 2.46 11.20 6.18
CA ALA A 298 1.41 12.10 6.66
C ALA A 298 1.63 12.57 8.11
N ARG A 299 2.39 11.83 8.93
CA ARG A 299 2.78 12.23 10.29
C ARG A 299 4.10 13.00 10.34
N GLY A 300 4.96 12.86 9.34
CA GLY A 300 6.27 13.52 9.25
C GLY A 300 6.23 14.90 8.59
N GLN A 301 5.08 15.35 8.09
CA GLN A 301 4.88 16.72 7.63
C GLN A 301 4.53 17.65 8.80
N ASP A 302 5.44 17.77 9.76
CA ASP A 302 5.57 19.05 10.43
C ASP A 302 6.22 20.01 9.41
N PRO A 303 5.61 21.17 9.14
CA PRO A 303 6.14 22.10 8.14
C PRO A 303 7.51 22.59 8.60
N ASP A 304 8.56 22.12 7.93
CA ASP A 304 9.91 22.65 8.06
C ASP A 304 9.89 24.12 7.63
N PRO A 305 10.08 25.08 8.55
CA PRO A 305 9.91 26.48 8.24
C PRO A 305 11.18 27.01 7.57
N GLY A 306 11.25 26.84 6.26
CA GLY A 306 12.17 27.59 5.40
C GLY A 306 13.52 26.92 5.15
N GLY A 307 13.55 25.89 4.30
CA GLY A 307 14.44 25.81 3.12
C GLY A 307 15.96 26.00 3.27
N ALA A 308 16.54 25.96 4.47
CA ALA A 308 17.98 25.91 4.68
C ALA A 308 18.29 25.13 5.96
N ALA A 309 19.32 24.28 5.91
CA ALA A 309 19.78 23.51 7.06
C ALA A 309 20.19 24.46 8.21
N VAL A 310 19.34 24.57 9.23
CA VAL A 310 19.65 25.23 10.49
C VAL A 310 20.67 24.34 11.21
N LEU A 311 21.89 24.86 11.44
CA LEU A 311 22.97 24.12 12.09
C LEU A 311 22.75 24.01 13.61
N HIS A 312 22.08 24.99 14.21
CA HIS A 312 21.73 24.97 15.63
C HIS A 312 20.38 25.69 15.86
N ARG A 313 19.41 24.97 16.44
CA ARG A 313 18.08 25.48 16.78
C ARG A 313 17.90 25.47 18.30
N SER A 314 17.94 26.65 18.92
CA SER A 314 17.51 26.78 20.33
C SER A 314 16.00 26.53 20.44
N PRO A 315 15.54 25.75 21.43
CA PRO A 315 14.12 25.49 21.64
C PRO A 315 13.37 26.80 21.88
N VAL A 316 12.18 26.94 21.28
CA VAL A 316 11.35 28.13 21.45
C VAL A 316 10.55 27.99 22.74
N ALA A 317 10.83 28.85 23.71
CA ALA A 317 10.11 28.87 24.97
C ALA A 317 8.67 29.41 24.77
N TYR A 318 7.68 28.66 25.25
CA TYR A 318 6.29 29.10 25.20
C TYR A 318 5.98 29.93 26.46
N PRO A 319 5.58 31.21 26.34
CA PRO A 319 5.32 32.05 27.51
C PRO A 319 4.15 31.53 28.34
N ARG A 320 4.34 31.37 29.66
CA ARG A 320 3.26 30.96 30.58
C ARG A 320 2.05 31.89 30.49
N ALA A 321 2.28 33.20 30.37
CA ALA A 321 1.21 34.19 30.23
C ALA A 321 0.39 34.04 28.93
N ALA A 322 0.98 33.50 27.86
CA ALA A 322 0.27 33.20 26.61
C ALA A 322 -0.48 31.86 26.72
N LEU A 323 0.11 30.89 27.43
CA LEU A 323 -0.47 29.56 27.66
C LEU A 323 -1.74 29.64 28.51
N GLU A 324 -1.70 30.43 29.59
CA GLU A 324 -2.85 30.67 30.48
C GLU A 324 -4.00 31.39 29.77
N LYS A 325 -3.68 32.21 28.77
CA LYS A 325 -4.67 32.92 27.93
C LYS A 325 -5.12 32.12 26.70
N GLY A 326 -4.58 30.92 26.48
CA GLY A 326 -4.92 30.07 25.33
C GLY A 326 -4.49 30.63 23.97
N ILE A 327 -3.44 31.46 23.93
CA ILE A 327 -3.03 32.18 22.71
C ILE A 327 -2.12 31.30 21.86
N GLN A 328 -2.64 30.79 20.75
CA GLN A 328 -1.88 30.05 19.74
C GLN A 328 -1.68 30.85 18.47
N GLY A 329 -0.69 30.47 17.67
CA GLY A 329 -0.50 31.04 16.33
C GLY A 329 0.90 30.87 15.80
N THR A 330 1.08 31.22 14.54
CA THR A 330 2.38 31.22 13.88
C THR A 330 2.95 32.64 13.90
N VAL A 331 4.17 32.79 14.39
CA VAL A 331 4.93 34.03 14.29
C VAL A 331 5.90 33.89 13.12
N VAL A 332 5.79 34.81 12.16
CA VAL A 332 6.72 34.90 11.03
C VAL A 332 7.70 36.01 11.32
N VAL A 333 8.99 35.68 11.36
CA VAL A 333 10.08 36.63 11.49
C VAL A 333 10.96 36.60 10.24
N GLU A 334 11.49 37.74 9.86
CA GLU A 334 12.50 37.90 8.83
C GLU A 334 13.85 38.11 9.50
N ALA A 335 14.81 37.22 9.26
CA ALA A 335 16.15 37.26 9.82
C ALA A 335 17.15 37.55 8.69
N THR A 336 18.00 38.55 8.85
CA THR A 336 19.16 38.78 7.97
C THR A 336 20.37 38.03 8.53
N LEU A 337 21.14 37.41 7.64
CA LEU A 337 22.29 36.58 7.99
C LEU A 337 23.59 37.26 7.54
N ASP A 338 24.60 37.19 8.41
CA ASP A 338 25.95 37.61 8.08
C ASP A 338 26.68 36.56 7.21
N ALA A 339 27.93 36.83 6.85
CA ALA A 339 28.74 35.92 6.04
C ALA A 339 29.14 34.61 6.74
N ALA A 340 29.02 34.55 8.07
CA ALA A 340 29.32 33.38 8.88
C ALA A 340 28.08 32.49 9.13
N GLY A 341 26.88 32.98 8.82
CA GLY A 341 25.60 32.30 9.07
C GLY A 341 24.99 32.62 10.44
N ASP A 342 25.52 33.63 11.14
CA ASP A 342 24.94 34.20 12.35
C ASP A 342 23.87 35.25 11.98
N VAL A 343 22.89 35.46 12.88
CA VAL A 343 21.75 36.35 12.65
C VAL A 343 22.12 37.78 13.05
N GLU A 344 22.08 38.73 12.10
CA GLU A 344 22.48 40.13 12.30
C GLU A 344 21.30 41.02 12.71
N ASP A 345 20.16 40.91 12.00
CA ASP A 345 18.93 41.63 12.31
C ASP A 345 17.72 40.70 12.21
N VAL A 346 16.70 40.93 13.05
CA VAL A 346 15.45 40.16 13.06
C VAL A 346 14.27 41.08 13.17
N ARG A 347 13.38 41.01 12.19
CA ARG A 347 12.14 41.78 12.15
C ARG A 347 10.92 40.88 12.17
N VAL A 348 9.92 41.22 12.98
CA VAL A 348 8.64 40.50 12.95
C VAL A 348 7.83 40.93 11.73
N VAL A 349 7.42 39.95 10.93
CA VAL A 349 6.53 40.15 9.78
C VAL A 349 5.06 40.01 10.21
N SER A 350 4.72 38.95 10.95
CA SER A 350 3.35 38.72 11.42
C SER A 350 3.28 37.80 12.65
N GLY A 351 2.17 37.84 13.40
CA GLY A 351 1.90 36.93 14.53
C GLY A 351 1.27 37.60 15.77
N PRO A 352 0.73 36.83 16.73
CA PRO A 352 0.14 37.34 17.99
C PRO A 352 1.17 38.09 18.85
N ALA A 353 0.79 39.23 19.42
CA ALA A 353 1.71 40.17 20.09
C ALA A 353 2.50 39.54 21.24
N GLU A 354 1.86 38.64 21.98
CA GLU A 354 2.39 37.93 23.13
C GLU A 354 3.48 36.90 22.75
N LEU A 355 3.45 36.41 21.51
CA LEU A 355 4.35 35.38 21.00
C LEU A 355 5.53 35.96 20.20
N ARG A 356 5.48 37.24 19.84
CA ARG A 356 6.52 37.93 19.05
C ARG A 356 7.86 38.00 19.77
N LYS A 357 7.87 38.45 21.02
CA LYS A 357 9.10 38.64 21.80
C LYS A 357 9.87 37.33 22.03
N PRO A 358 9.24 36.21 22.43
CA PRO A 358 9.89 34.91 22.51
C PRO A 358 10.41 34.41 21.16
N ALA A 359 9.63 34.56 20.10
CA ALA A 359 10.04 34.16 18.76
C ALA A 359 11.31 34.89 18.30
N LEU A 360 11.38 36.22 18.52
CA LEU A 360 12.58 37.02 18.23
C LEU A 360 13.80 36.54 19.02
N GLN A 361 13.65 36.33 20.33
CA GLN A 361 14.75 35.90 21.20
C GLN A 361 15.31 34.53 20.82
N SER A 362 14.44 33.60 20.42
CA SER A 362 14.89 32.28 19.96
C SER A 362 15.63 32.37 18.63
N VAL A 363 15.12 33.14 17.66
CA VAL A 363 15.73 33.25 16.32
C VAL A 363 17.10 33.91 16.36
N LEU A 364 17.32 34.88 17.26
CA LEU A 364 18.63 35.51 17.46
C LEU A 364 19.72 34.52 17.92
N GLN A 365 19.36 33.38 18.50
CA GLN A 365 20.31 32.36 18.96
C GLN A 365 20.53 31.23 17.94
N TRP A 366 19.86 31.28 16.79
CA TRP A 366 19.96 30.24 15.78
C TRP A 366 21.16 30.48 14.87
N ARG A 367 21.76 29.39 14.39
CA ARG A 367 22.84 29.43 13.39
C ARG A 367 22.42 28.71 12.14
N PHE A 368 22.64 29.34 10.99
CA PHE A 368 22.27 28.80 9.69
C PHE A 368 23.52 28.37 8.92
N ALA A 369 23.39 27.36 8.04
CA ALA A 369 24.50 26.97 7.18
C ALA A 369 24.94 28.15 6.27
N PRO A 370 26.25 28.33 6.04
CA PRO A 370 26.80 29.42 5.24
C PRO A 370 26.54 29.17 3.75
N ALA A 371 25.28 29.30 3.34
CA ALA A 371 24.85 29.31 1.97
C ALA A 371 23.92 30.51 1.81
N ALA A 372 24.48 31.58 1.22
CA ALA A 372 23.89 32.91 0.97
C ALA A 372 23.97 33.91 2.13
N ALA A 373 25.15 34.49 2.32
CA ALA A 373 25.35 35.73 3.07
C ALA A 373 24.53 36.88 2.48
N GLY A 374 23.89 37.70 3.31
CA GLY A 374 23.22 38.94 2.87
C GLY A 374 21.80 38.81 2.30
N THR A 375 21.14 37.65 2.40
CA THR A 375 19.72 37.51 2.06
C THR A 375 18.85 37.46 3.32
N ALA A 376 17.83 38.32 3.37
CA ALA A 376 16.79 38.25 4.39
C ALA A 376 15.98 36.94 4.22
N ARG A 377 15.79 36.19 5.31
CA ARG A 377 15.10 34.89 5.31
C ARG A 377 13.91 34.91 6.24
N GLN A 378 12.79 34.39 5.77
CA GLN A 378 11.60 34.24 6.60
C GLN A 378 11.62 32.90 7.36
N VAL A 379 11.52 33.00 8.68
CA VAL A 379 11.41 31.88 9.61
C VAL A 379 10.01 31.91 10.23
N SER A 380 9.30 30.80 10.11
CA SER A 380 7.97 30.63 10.70
C SER A 380 8.05 29.77 11.95
N ILE A 381 7.56 30.28 13.08
CA ILE A 381 7.53 29.56 14.35
C ILE A 381 6.09 29.33 14.74
N ALA A 382 5.67 28.06 14.73
CA ALA A 382 4.35 27.65 15.17
C ALA A 382 4.33 27.44 16.69
N PHE A 383 3.41 28.11 17.38
CA PHE A 383 3.13 27.90 18.80
C PHE A 383 1.85 27.08 18.91
N ASP A 384 2.00 25.76 19.10
CA ASP A 384 0.89 24.82 19.32
C ASP A 384 0.50 24.79 20.80
N LEU A 385 -0.75 25.16 21.09
CA LEU A 385 -1.29 25.16 22.45
C LEU A 385 -1.46 23.75 23.03
N ALA A 386 -1.91 22.79 22.23
CA ALA A 386 -2.15 21.41 22.69
C ALA A 386 -0.83 20.72 23.04
N ALA A 387 0.20 20.93 22.22
CA ALA A 387 1.55 20.44 22.50
C ALA A 387 2.12 21.05 23.79
N ALA A 388 2.00 22.38 23.95
CA ALA A 388 2.46 23.08 25.15
C ALA A 388 1.72 22.66 26.43
N GLN A 389 0.39 22.47 26.36
CA GLN A 389 -0.42 21.95 27.47
C GLN A 389 -0.05 20.52 27.84
N SER A 390 0.26 19.66 26.84
CA SER A 390 0.73 18.30 27.10
C SER A 390 2.06 18.31 27.85
N GLN A 391 3.03 19.11 27.38
CA GLN A 391 4.30 19.29 28.06
C GLN A 391 4.12 19.83 29.49
N GLN A 392 3.25 20.83 29.70
CA GLN A 392 2.99 21.37 31.04
C GLN A 392 2.45 20.31 32.02
N ARG A 393 1.60 19.39 31.56
CA ARG A 393 1.11 18.28 32.39
C ARG A 393 2.23 17.33 32.78
N GLU A 394 3.11 17.00 31.84
CA GLU A 394 4.29 16.16 32.09
C GLU A 394 5.26 16.85 33.06
N GLU A 395 5.48 18.17 32.91
CA GLU A 395 6.31 18.98 33.83
C GLU A 395 5.74 19.03 35.25
N ASN A 396 4.42 19.17 35.40
CA ASN A 396 3.77 19.15 36.70
C ASN A 396 3.90 17.77 37.37
N GLY A 397 3.71 16.70 36.60
CA GLY A 397 3.95 15.33 37.07
C GLY A 397 5.41 15.11 37.50
N LEU A 398 6.38 15.63 36.73
CA LEU A 398 7.79 15.56 37.07
C LEU A 398 8.09 16.27 38.41
N LYS A 399 7.56 17.49 38.60
CA LYS A 399 7.74 18.26 39.83
C LYS A 399 7.13 17.56 41.05
N ASP A 400 5.96 16.96 40.91
CA ASP A 400 5.31 16.23 41.99
C ASP A 400 6.07 14.92 42.32
N ASN A 401 6.58 14.21 41.31
CA ASN A 401 7.41 13.02 41.51
C ASN A 401 8.74 13.36 42.19
N LEU A 402 9.42 14.43 41.76
CA LEU A 402 10.64 14.93 42.39
C LEU A 402 10.40 15.36 43.84
N ARG A 403 9.30 16.08 44.11
CA ARG A 403 8.91 16.46 45.48
C ARG A 403 8.71 15.23 46.36
N THR A 404 8.05 14.19 45.83
CA THR A 404 7.81 12.93 46.52
C THR A 404 9.12 12.20 46.84
N LEU A 405 10.02 12.09 45.86
CA LEU A 405 11.34 11.47 46.03
C LEU A 405 12.20 12.24 47.05
N ARG A 406 12.31 13.57 46.92
CA ARG A 406 13.07 14.43 47.85
C ARG A 406 12.52 14.36 49.26
N ALA A 407 11.19 14.32 49.43
CA ALA A 407 10.56 14.15 50.74
C ALA A 407 10.87 12.78 51.35
N ALA A 408 10.83 11.70 50.56
CA ALA A 408 11.16 10.35 51.01
C ALA A 408 12.63 10.25 51.45
N ILE A 409 13.56 10.83 50.68
CA ILE A 409 14.98 10.91 51.05
C ILE A 409 15.16 11.67 52.37
N GLY A 410 14.54 12.85 52.48
CA GLY A 410 14.64 13.66 53.69
C GLY A 410 14.10 12.96 54.94
N ASN A 411 12.96 12.24 54.81
CA ASN A 411 12.39 11.46 55.91
C ASN A 411 13.27 10.26 56.27
N TYR A 412 13.76 9.51 55.28
CA TYR A 412 14.69 8.40 55.51
C TYR A 412 15.95 8.85 56.25
N THR A 413 16.58 9.93 55.79
CA THR A 413 17.79 10.49 56.41
C THR A 413 17.53 10.95 57.85
N ARG A 414 16.35 11.55 58.11
CA ARG A 414 15.96 11.98 59.46
C ARG A 414 15.76 10.79 60.39
N ASP A 415 15.05 9.76 59.94
CA ASP A 415 14.64 8.64 60.79
C ASP A 415 15.75 7.61 61.00
N LYS A 416 16.62 7.41 60.01
CA LYS A 416 17.75 6.46 60.08
C LYS A 416 19.08 7.10 60.47
N HIS A 417 19.12 8.44 60.55
CA HIS A 417 20.34 9.23 60.78
C HIS A 417 21.47 8.91 59.78
N LYS A 418 21.10 8.41 58.59
CA LYS A 418 21.99 8.01 57.50
C LYS A 418 21.26 8.21 56.17
N ALA A 419 21.94 8.80 55.19
CA ALA A 419 21.40 8.95 53.84
C ALA A 419 21.28 7.59 53.11
N PRO A 420 20.28 7.40 52.23
CA PRO A 420 20.13 6.17 51.45
C PRO A 420 21.28 6.03 50.44
N GLN A 421 21.74 4.80 50.20
CA GLN A 421 22.78 4.49 49.22
C GLN A 421 22.19 4.28 47.82
N SER A 422 20.94 3.84 47.77
CA SER A 422 20.17 3.66 46.54
C SER A 422 18.73 4.13 46.72
N LEU A 423 18.06 4.49 45.61
CA LEU A 423 16.61 4.77 45.65
C LEU A 423 15.79 3.53 46.01
N GLN A 424 16.33 2.32 45.79
CA GLN A 424 15.71 1.06 46.23
C GLN A 424 15.63 0.95 47.75
N ASP A 425 16.56 1.56 48.49
CA ASP A 425 16.56 1.54 49.96
C ASP A 425 15.29 2.20 50.53
N LEU A 426 14.77 3.22 49.84
CA LEU A 426 13.53 3.92 50.21
C LEU A 426 12.30 3.02 50.07
N VAL A 427 12.28 2.15 49.06
CA VAL A 427 11.19 1.17 48.86
C VAL A 427 11.31 0.05 49.88
N ALA A 428 12.51 -0.50 50.07
CA ALA A 428 12.76 -1.57 51.03
C ALA A 428 12.43 -1.16 52.48
N ALA A 429 12.66 0.11 52.82
CA ALA A 429 12.34 0.67 54.13
C ALA A 429 10.89 1.19 54.25
N GLY A 430 10.07 1.11 53.20
CA GLY A 430 8.65 1.45 53.22
C GLY A 430 8.31 2.94 53.11
N TYR A 431 9.27 3.80 52.76
CA TYR A 431 9.02 5.24 52.53
C TYR A 431 8.36 5.49 51.17
N LEU A 432 8.51 4.56 50.23
CA LEU A 432 7.87 4.56 48.92
C LEU A 432 7.28 3.18 48.63
N THR A 433 6.08 3.11 48.06
CA THR A 433 5.51 1.84 47.56
C THR A 433 6.27 1.35 46.33
N GLU A 434 6.64 2.28 45.44
CA GLU A 434 7.46 2.05 44.26
C GLU A 434 8.18 3.36 43.89
N ILE A 435 9.25 3.27 43.10
CA ILE A 435 9.97 4.45 42.61
C ILE A 435 9.14 5.09 41.48
N PRO A 436 8.68 6.35 41.63
CA PRO A 436 7.97 7.05 40.56
C PRO A 436 8.82 7.12 39.29
N TYR A 437 8.19 7.03 38.13
CA TYR A 437 8.89 7.20 36.85
C TYR A 437 9.07 8.70 36.53
N ASP A 438 10.12 9.02 35.77
CA ASP A 438 10.34 10.34 35.19
C ASP A 438 9.47 10.46 33.91
N PRO A 439 8.48 11.37 33.84
CA PRO A 439 7.63 11.53 32.66
C PRO A 439 8.38 11.89 31.37
N MET A 440 9.55 12.54 31.49
CA MET A 440 10.33 13.02 30.35
C MET A 440 11.14 11.91 29.67
N THR A 441 11.64 10.95 30.45
CA THR A 441 12.38 9.78 29.98
C THR A 441 11.52 8.50 29.92
N ARG A 442 10.33 8.54 30.53
CA ARG A 442 9.40 7.42 30.70
C ARG A 442 10.01 6.21 31.41
N SER A 443 10.92 6.47 32.35
CA SER A 443 11.63 5.42 33.10
C SER A 443 11.78 5.82 34.56
N ASN A 444 11.80 4.83 35.45
CA ASN A 444 12.10 5.01 36.88
C ASN A 444 13.59 4.78 37.21
N GLN A 445 14.42 4.46 36.22
CA GLN A 445 15.86 4.20 36.40
C GLN A 445 16.76 5.36 35.96
N THR A 446 16.20 6.37 35.32
CA THR A 446 16.95 7.48 34.72
C THR A 446 17.18 8.64 35.67
N TRP A 447 16.71 8.55 36.91
CA TRP A 447 16.93 9.59 37.91
C TRP A 447 18.42 9.84 38.16
N ARG A 448 18.85 11.10 38.10
CA ARG A 448 20.22 11.50 38.40
C ARG A 448 20.34 11.77 39.89
N VAL A 449 20.98 10.86 40.61
CA VAL A 449 21.24 11.01 42.04
C VAL A 449 22.43 11.92 42.30
N ILE A 450 22.32 12.80 43.29
CA ILE A 450 23.38 13.69 43.76
C ILE A 450 23.78 13.20 45.15
N MET A 451 25.05 12.82 45.28
CA MET A 451 25.61 12.34 46.55
C MET A 451 26.07 13.53 47.41
N GLU A 452 25.94 13.37 48.72
CA GLU A 452 26.45 14.31 49.71
C GLU A 452 27.99 14.30 49.74
N ASP A 453 28.60 15.48 49.80
CA ASP A 453 30.04 15.61 50.06
C ASP A 453 30.36 15.15 51.49
N ALA A 454 31.46 14.42 51.67
CA ALA A 454 31.84 13.81 52.95
C ALA A 454 31.92 14.81 54.14
N SER A 455 32.16 16.10 53.85
CA SER A 455 32.19 17.21 54.81
C SER A 455 30.83 17.63 55.37
N HIS A 456 29.73 17.31 54.68
CA HIS A 456 28.36 17.64 55.08
C HIS A 456 27.59 16.45 55.69
N SER A 457 28.13 15.23 55.55
CA SER A 457 27.46 14.01 56.01
C SER A 457 27.12 13.99 57.50
N VAL A 458 25.86 13.69 57.82
CA VAL A 458 25.34 13.56 59.19
C VAL A 458 26.04 12.42 59.96
N SER A 459 26.50 11.36 59.26
CA SER A 459 27.16 10.20 59.88
C SER A 459 28.69 10.26 59.88
N ARG A 460 29.32 11.25 59.21
CA ARG A 460 30.79 11.39 59.03
C ARG A 460 31.54 10.13 58.56
N SER A 461 30.86 9.15 57.96
CA SER A 461 31.50 7.88 57.58
C SER A 461 31.18 7.39 56.17
N GLU A 462 30.02 7.70 55.58
CA GLU A 462 29.68 7.25 54.23
C GLU A 462 28.84 8.31 53.48
N PRO A 463 29.25 8.77 52.28
CA PRO A 463 28.43 9.64 51.44
C PRO A 463 27.18 8.88 50.97
N GLY A 464 26.02 9.54 50.94
CA GLY A 464 24.76 8.97 50.45
C GLY A 464 23.96 9.98 49.64
N ILE A 465 22.82 9.56 49.09
CA ILE A 465 22.00 10.39 48.20
C ILE A 465 21.40 11.56 48.99
N PHE A 466 21.74 12.78 48.59
CA PHE A 466 21.22 14.03 49.15
C PHE A 466 20.06 14.59 48.32
N ASP A 467 20.18 14.54 47.00
CA ASP A 467 19.19 15.08 46.08
C ASP A 467 19.04 14.19 44.83
N VAL A 468 17.93 14.36 44.12
CA VAL A 468 17.60 13.64 42.89
C VAL A 468 17.13 14.65 41.86
N LYS A 469 17.60 14.51 40.62
CA LYS A 469 17.21 15.32 39.47
C LYS A 469 16.73 14.46 38.31
N SER A 470 16.03 15.07 37.35
CA SER A 470 15.64 14.35 36.12
C SER A 470 16.87 13.93 35.31
N GLY A 471 16.75 12.79 34.62
CA GLY A 471 17.76 12.30 33.68
C GLY A 471 17.59 12.82 32.26
N SER A 472 16.66 13.74 32.01
CA SER A 472 16.37 14.24 30.67
C SER A 472 17.29 15.40 30.27
N ASP A 473 17.84 15.31 29.06
CA ASP A 473 18.59 16.40 28.41
C ASP A 473 17.68 17.43 27.72
N LYS A 474 16.36 17.30 27.86
CA LYS A 474 15.39 18.24 27.28
C LYS A 474 15.25 19.50 28.14
N THR A 475 14.67 20.53 27.53
CA THR A 475 14.42 21.83 28.15
C THR A 475 12.92 22.00 28.45
N ALA A 476 12.62 22.60 29.60
CA ALA A 476 11.29 22.97 30.03
C ALA A 476 10.71 24.14 29.22
N LEU A 477 9.40 24.38 29.37
CA LEU A 477 8.68 25.48 28.73
C LEU A 477 9.23 26.87 29.10
N ASP A 478 9.89 26.99 30.26
CA ASP A 478 10.52 28.23 30.72
C ASP A 478 12.01 28.37 30.30
N GLY A 479 12.54 27.42 29.54
CA GLY A 479 13.91 27.44 29.05
C GLY A 479 14.95 26.82 29.99
N THR A 480 14.55 26.33 31.17
CA THR A 480 15.45 25.64 32.09
C THR A 480 15.65 24.17 31.69
N PRO A 481 16.86 23.59 31.72
CA PRO A 481 17.06 22.16 31.48
C PRO A 481 16.41 21.32 32.57
N TYR A 482 15.77 20.19 32.21
CA TYR A 482 15.19 19.29 33.22
C TYR A 482 16.25 18.66 34.12
N SER A 483 17.48 18.52 33.64
CA SER A 483 18.62 18.05 34.43
C SER A 483 18.97 18.98 35.61
N GLU A 484 18.44 20.20 35.65
CA GLU A 484 18.56 21.12 36.79
C GLU A 484 17.42 20.99 37.80
N TRP A 485 16.32 20.32 37.44
CA TRP A 485 15.08 20.27 38.22
C TRP A 485 15.09 19.31 39.39
#